data_AF-A0A943Q170-F1
#
_entry.id   AF-A0A943Q170-F1
#
_cell.length_a   1.000
_cell.length_b   1.000
_cell.length_c   1.000
_cell.angle_alpha   90.00
_cell.angle_beta   90.00
_cell.angle_gamma   90.00
#
_symmetry.space_group_name_H-M   'P 1'
#
loop_
_entity.id
_entity.type
_entity.pdbx_description
1 polymer ?
#
loop_
_entity_poly.entity_id
_entity_poly.type
_entity_poly.pdbx_seq_one_letter_code
_entity_poly.pdbx_strand_id
1 'polypeptide(L)' 'MIVSENIKISLKPPLEPAYIEEEFAKHSINPLRWAITEVSENEIIVNVSYEKNA' A
#
# COMPACT_ATOMS: atom_id res chain seq x y z
N MET A 1 -14.41 -5.49 -9.56
CA MET A 1 -14.98 -4.35 -8.78
C MET A 1 -13.82 -3.53 -8.26
N ILE A 2 -13.82 -2.20 -8.41
CA ILE A 2 -12.75 -1.37 -7.83
C ILE A 2 -13.00 -1.24 -6.33
N VAL A 3 -12.00 -1.59 -5.54
CA VAL A 3 -12.00 -1.44 -4.08
C VAL A 3 -10.90 -0.47 -3.70
N SER A 4 -11.17 0.34 -2.69
CA SER A 4 -10.17 1.19 -2.05
C SER A 4 -10.08 0.83 -0.57
N GLU A 5 -8.87 0.59 -0.08
CA GLU A 5 -8.65 0.29 1.34
C GLU A 5 -7.32 0.87 1.83
N ASN A 6 -7.21 0.99 3.15
CA ASN A 6 -6.00 1.48 3.81
C ASN A 6 -5.16 0.29 4.26
N ILE A 7 -3.90 0.27 3.83
CA ILE A 7 -2.92 -0.74 4.23
C ILE A 7 -1.89 -0.08 5.12
N LYS A 8 -1.63 -0.71 6.26
CA LYS A 8 -0.56 -0.35 7.16
C LYS A 8 0.72 -1.05 6.72
N ILE A 9 1.76 -0.27 6.45
CA ILE A 9 3.08 -0.77 6.06
C ILE A 9 4.07 -0.30 7.11
N SER A 10 4.92 -1.20 7.59
CA SER A 10 5.99 -0.83 8.52
C SER A 10 6.98 0.12 7.83
N LEU A 11 7.32 1.22 8.49
CA LEU A 11 8.27 2.20 7.97
C LEU A 11 9.68 1.56 7.94
N LYS A 12 10.24 1.41 6.74
CA LYS A 12 11.64 1.00 6.55
C LYS A 12 12.38 2.08 5.79
N PRO A 13 13.13 2.97 6.46
CA PRO A 13 13.93 3.98 5.79
C PRO A 13 15.12 3.35 5.04
N PRO A 14 15.44 3.79 3.80
CA PRO A 14 14.72 4.80 3.01
C PRO A 14 13.40 4.24 2.45
N LEU A 15 12.36 5.08 2.43
CA LEU A 15 11.06 4.69 1.89
C LEU A 15 11.11 4.69 0.35
N GLU A 16 11.38 3.53 -0.24
CA GLU A 16 11.41 3.36 -1.69
C GLU A 16 10.04 2.91 -2.22
N PRO A 17 9.58 3.40 -3.39
CA PRO A 17 8.34 2.94 -4.00
C PRO A 17 8.28 1.43 -4.21
N ALA A 18 9.42 0.80 -4.57
CA ALA A 18 9.52 -0.64 -4.75
C ALA A 18 9.17 -1.42 -3.47
N TYR A 19 9.54 -0.89 -2.29
CA TYR A 19 9.20 -1.50 -1.01
C TYR A 19 7.67 -1.51 -0.77
N ILE A 20 6.99 -0.42 -1.12
CA ILE A 20 5.53 -0.32 -0.99
C ILE A 20 4.84 -1.32 -1.94
N GLU A 21 5.34 -1.45 -3.17
CA GLU A 21 4.83 -2.42 -4.15
C GLU A 21 5.07 -3.87 -3.72
N GLU A 22 6.21 -4.18 -3.10
CA GLU A 22 6.48 -5.50 -2.51
C GLU A 22 5.49 -5.83 -1.38
N GLU A 23 5.16 -4.86 -0.52
CA GLU A 23 4.16 -5.06 0.53
C GLU A 23 2.78 -5.33 -0.09
N PHE A 24 2.37 -4.61 -1.13
CA PHE A 24 1.12 -4.92 -1.85
C PHE A 24 1.11 -6.34 -2.45
N ALA A 25 2.24 -6.79 -2.99
CA ALA A 25 2.36 -8.15 -3.51
C ALA A 25 2.16 -9.22 -2.42
N LYS A 26 2.64 -8.98 -1.19
CA LYS A 26 2.37 -9.87 -0.03
C LYS A 26 0.89 -9.95 0.31
N HIS A 27 0.13 -8.88 0.04
CA HIS A 27 -1.31 -8.82 0.20
C HIS A 27 -2.10 -9.32 -1.03
N SER A 28 -1.42 -9.84 -2.07
CA SER A 28 -2.04 -10.22 -3.36
C SER A 28 -2.82 -9.07 -4.01
N ILE A 29 -2.37 -7.83 -3.79
CA ILE A 29 -2.98 -6.62 -4.34
C ILE A 29 -2.16 -6.14 -5.52
N ASN A 30 -2.81 -5.99 -6.66
CA ASN A 30 -2.23 -5.34 -7.84
C ASN A 30 -2.77 -3.90 -7.91
N PRO A 31 -2.03 -2.89 -7.43
CA PRO A 31 -2.54 -1.54 -7.29
C PRO A 31 -2.76 -0.87 -8.66
N LEU A 32 -3.92 -0.24 -8.85
CA LEU A 32 -4.16 0.69 -9.96
C LEU A 32 -3.60 2.08 -9.63
N ARG A 33 -3.75 2.49 -8.37
CA ARG A 33 -3.19 3.71 -7.80
C ARG A 33 -3.03 3.53 -6.30
N TRP A 34 -2.07 4.24 -5.72
CA TRP A 34 -1.92 4.32 -4.28
C TRP A 34 -1.36 5.67 -3.87
N ALA A 35 -1.63 6.06 -2.63
CA ALA A 35 -1.11 7.29 -2.04
C ALA A 35 -0.87 7.10 -0.55
N ILE A 36 0.26 7.62 -0.07
CA ILE A 36 0.54 7.68 1.37
C ILE A 36 -0.41 8.71 1.98
N THR A 37 -1.21 8.28 2.94
CA THR A 37 -2.20 9.11 3.64
C THR A 37 -1.73 9.55 5.02
N GLU A 38 -0.87 8.74 5.65
CA GLU A 38 -0.33 9.02 6.97
C GLU A 38 1.09 8.46 7.08
N VAL A 39 1.96 9.17 7.79
CA VAL A 39 3.32 8.74 8.13
C VAL A 39 3.49 8.90 9.63
N SER A 40 3.77 7.80 10.31
CA SER A 40 4.12 7.72 11.72
C SER A 40 5.59 7.31 11.88
N GLU A 41 6.09 7.28 13.13
CA GLU A 41 7.49 6.94 13.41
C GLU A 41 7.89 5.54 12.91
N ASN A 42 6.97 4.58 12.96
CA ASN A 42 7.25 3.16 12.67
C ASN A 42 6.35 2.58 11.57
N GLU A 43 5.36 3.32 11.08
CA GLU A 43 4.42 2.83 10.08
C GLU A 43 3.97 3.96 9.15
N ILE A 44 3.58 3.58 7.92
CA ILE A 44 2.87 4.42 6.98
C ILE A 44 1.52 3.80 6.68
N ILE A 45 0.53 4.65 6.44
CA ILE A 45 -0.78 4.21 5.97
C ILE A 45 -0.90 4.59 4.50
N VAL A 46 -1.05 3.58 3.65
CA VAL A 46 -1.20 3.76 2.21
C VAL A 46 -2.63 3.42 1.83
N ASN A 47 -3.32 4.38 1.22
CA ASN A 47 -4.59 4.10 0.57
C ASN A 47 -4.29 3.52 -0.82
N VAL A 48 -4.74 2.30 -1.07
CA VAL A 48 -4.58 1.62 -2.35
C VAL A 48 -5.94 1.39 -2.99
N SER A 49 -6.03 1.63 -4.30
CA SER A 49 -7.18 1.24 -5.11
C SER A 49 -6.77 0.15 -6.08
N TYR A 50 -7.49 -0.96 -6.12
CA TYR A 50 -7.21 -2.10 -6.97
C TYR A 50 -8.48 -2.78 -7.47
N GLU A 51 -8.35 -3.61 -8.51
CA GLU A 51 -9.44 -4.44 -8.98
C GLU A 51 -9.51 -5.73 -8.16
N LYS A 52 -10.61 -5.89 -7.42
CA LYS A 52 -10.93 -7.15 -6.76
C LYS A 52 -11.61 -8.05 -7.79
N ASN A 53 -10.88 -9.09 -8.21
CA ASN A 53 -11.46 -10.20 -8.94
C ASN A 53 -12.32 -10.99 -7.96
N ALA A 54 -13.61 -11.13 -8.30
CA ALA A 54 -14.60 -11.83 -7.50
C ALA A 54 -14.40 -13.35 -7.55
#